data_AF-A0A9E3NUV8-F1
#
_entry.id   AF-A0A9E3NUV8-F1
#
_cell.length_a   1.000
_cell.length_b   1.000
_cell.length_c   1.000
_cell.angle_alpha   90.00
_cell.angle_beta   90.00
_cell.angle_gamma   90.00
#
_symmetry.space_group_name_H-M   'P 1'
#
loop_
_entity.id
_entity.type
_entity.pdbx_description
1 polymer ?
#
loop_
_entity_poly.entity_id
_entity_poly.type
_entity_poly.pdbx_seq_one_letter_code
_entity_poly.pdbx_strand_id
1 'polypeptide(L)'
;MSTYEACTVLELGARGKHRGAAFTLAGRACVKSEGGGLWNEWTVAFDDGRRAFLAEALGSFTLFFERPTAPPFEALVVGSPVPSGFIVVERGAAKRVATWGEVPDAPRAYRYADLSSADGERATIDYGKASAPNAERTAAPVVFVGRRVRLSDLALRARDARPRFLPAPAAKAPKGLALHLDVGDEGNLSAGRFRVIGIMHRSIRIEGERYTWEEYVLHAPTEGLRWLVVSDGHWSLVETVEPGLVTEDREKRATFRGQSHRFFSSGKARVEWATGELPWEVAIGDQTSTCDYVRAPHMLSRESSADEITWSYGTYTPPDAVARAFGKRALPKPSGRAPNQPKGR
;
A
#
# COMPACT_ATOMS: atom_id res chain seq x y z
N MET A 1 13.92 19.14 -8.77
CA MET A 1 12.62 18.53 -8.44
C MET A 1 12.76 17.82 -7.10
N SER A 2 11.98 18.19 -6.09
CA SER A 2 12.02 17.53 -4.77
C SER A 2 11.41 16.12 -4.85
N THR A 3 11.67 15.25 -3.85
CA THR A 3 11.01 13.94 -3.77
C THR A 3 9.48 14.09 -3.76
N TYR A 4 8.93 15.08 -3.05
CA TYR A 4 7.49 15.34 -3.00
C TYR A 4 6.92 15.75 -4.36
N GLU A 5 7.65 16.53 -5.14
CA GLU A 5 7.23 16.89 -6.49
C GLU A 5 7.27 15.68 -7.43
N ALA A 6 8.28 14.82 -7.27
CA ALA A 6 8.48 13.66 -8.10
C ALA A 6 7.70 12.40 -7.67
N CYS A 7 7.04 12.37 -6.51
CA CYS A 7 6.33 11.18 -5.99
C CYS A 7 4.93 10.96 -6.60
N THR A 8 4.82 11.03 -7.92
CA THR A 8 3.58 10.79 -8.65
C THR A 8 3.86 10.25 -10.05
N VAL A 9 2.90 9.54 -10.63
CA VAL A 9 2.86 9.22 -12.06
C VAL A 9 1.94 10.14 -12.85
N LEU A 10 1.24 11.07 -12.21
CA LEU A 10 0.28 11.97 -12.85
C LEU A 10 0.88 13.36 -13.10
N GLU A 11 0.23 14.12 -13.98
CA GLU A 11 0.63 15.47 -14.37
C GLU A 11 -0.48 16.48 -14.08
N LEU A 12 -0.10 17.64 -13.55
CA LEU A 12 -1.03 18.74 -13.29
C LEU A 12 -1.60 19.25 -14.62
N GLY A 13 -2.91 19.49 -14.67
CA GLY A 13 -3.61 19.87 -15.89
C GLY A 13 -3.97 18.69 -16.81
N ALA A 14 -3.58 17.45 -16.47
CA ALA A 14 -4.00 16.29 -17.24
C ALA A 14 -5.54 16.20 -17.31
N ARG A 15 -6.04 15.90 -18.52
CA ARG A 15 -7.47 15.75 -18.78
C ARG A 15 -7.87 14.30 -18.84
N GLY A 16 -9.01 14.00 -18.22
CA GLY A 16 -9.58 12.67 -18.19
C GLY A 16 -11.09 12.70 -18.34
N LYS A 17 -11.70 11.54 -18.18
CA LYS A 17 -13.14 11.34 -18.26
C LYS A 17 -13.58 10.32 -17.22
N HIS A 18 -14.66 10.62 -16.49
CA HIS A 18 -15.28 9.65 -15.60
C HIS A 18 -16.80 9.62 -15.84
N ARG A 19 -17.32 8.43 -16.15
CA ARG A 19 -18.76 8.20 -16.41
C ARG A 19 -19.39 9.22 -17.38
N GLY A 20 -18.70 9.52 -18.49
CA GLY A 20 -19.22 10.44 -19.49
C GLY A 20 -18.79 11.90 -19.33
N ALA A 21 -18.44 12.34 -18.13
CA ALA A 21 -18.04 13.73 -17.87
C ALA A 21 -16.52 13.92 -17.95
N ALA A 22 -16.10 14.94 -18.67
CA ALA A 22 -14.70 15.35 -18.74
C ALA A 22 -14.29 16.07 -17.45
N PHE A 23 -13.01 15.93 -17.09
CA PHE A 23 -12.43 16.62 -15.94
C PHE A 23 -10.97 17.01 -16.21
N THR A 24 -10.48 17.91 -15.37
CA THR A 24 -9.07 18.33 -15.31
C THR A 24 -8.51 18.04 -13.91
N LEU A 25 -7.27 17.54 -13.84
CA LEU A 25 -6.50 17.50 -12.58
C LEU A 25 -6.01 18.92 -12.26
N ALA A 26 -6.81 19.68 -11.53
CA ALA A 26 -6.62 21.12 -11.33
C ALA A 26 -5.58 21.45 -10.24
N GLY A 27 -5.37 20.52 -9.29
CA GLY A 27 -4.46 20.70 -8.18
C GLY A 27 -3.97 19.38 -7.61
N ARG A 28 -2.94 19.46 -6.78
CA ARG A 28 -2.33 18.32 -6.07
C ARG A 28 -1.87 18.76 -4.70
N ALA A 29 -2.22 18.00 -3.67
CA ALA A 29 -1.54 18.02 -2.38
C ALA A 29 -0.74 16.72 -2.22
N CYS A 30 0.54 16.82 -1.86
CA CYS A 30 1.31 15.69 -1.34
C CYS A 30 1.16 15.66 0.17
N VAL A 31 0.78 14.51 0.71
CA VAL A 31 0.47 14.32 2.13
C VAL A 31 1.37 13.26 2.71
N LYS A 32 1.76 13.46 3.98
CA LYS A 32 2.56 12.53 4.78
C LYS A 32 1.86 12.20 6.09
N SER A 33 1.69 10.91 6.41
CA SER A 33 1.17 10.47 7.71
C SER A 33 2.26 10.50 8.79
N GLU A 34 1.86 10.42 10.05
CA GLU A 34 2.79 10.22 11.18
C GLU A 34 3.54 8.88 11.07
N GLY A 35 2.91 7.85 10.50
CA GLY A 35 3.53 6.57 10.17
C GLY A 35 4.47 6.60 8.96
N GLY A 36 4.69 7.78 8.35
CA GLY A 36 5.66 7.97 7.28
C GLY A 36 5.16 7.62 5.87
N GLY A 37 3.91 7.20 5.72
CA GLY A 37 3.29 6.97 4.40
C GLY A 37 3.16 8.26 3.61
N LEU A 38 3.38 8.19 2.28
CA LEU A 38 3.13 9.30 1.35
C LEU A 38 2.01 8.95 0.37
N TRP A 39 1.13 9.93 0.14
CA TRP A 39 0.12 9.88 -0.92
C TRP A 39 -0.08 11.25 -1.56
N ASN A 40 -0.76 11.26 -2.71
CA ASN A 40 -1.24 12.47 -3.34
C ASN A 40 -2.76 12.54 -3.32
N GLU A 41 -3.28 13.72 -3.03
CA GLU A 41 -4.68 14.08 -3.20
C GLU A 41 -4.77 15.03 -4.40
N TRP A 42 -5.27 14.51 -5.52
CA TRP A 42 -5.44 15.28 -6.74
C TRP A 42 -6.84 15.90 -6.79
N THR A 43 -6.91 17.22 -6.91
CA THR A 43 -8.17 17.94 -7.11
C THR A 43 -8.70 17.67 -8.51
N VAL A 44 -9.87 17.03 -8.59
CA VAL A 44 -10.54 16.69 -9.84
C VAL A 44 -11.67 17.69 -10.07
N ALA A 45 -11.51 18.57 -11.05
CA ALA A 45 -12.50 19.54 -11.46
C ALA A 45 -13.22 19.05 -12.72
N PHE A 46 -14.49 18.67 -12.59
CA PHE A 46 -15.32 18.28 -13.74
C PHE A 46 -15.81 19.52 -14.49
N ASP A 47 -15.92 19.40 -15.82
CA ASP A 47 -16.43 20.48 -16.68
C ASP A 47 -17.91 20.82 -16.39
N ASP A 48 -18.63 19.91 -15.74
CA ASP A 48 -20.02 20.10 -15.28
C ASP A 48 -20.13 20.74 -13.88
N GLY A 49 -19.02 21.18 -13.30
CA GLY A 49 -18.96 21.86 -12.00
C GLY A 49 -18.88 20.92 -10.79
N ARG A 50 -19.00 19.60 -10.97
CA ARG A 50 -18.77 18.64 -9.88
C ARG A 50 -17.31 18.66 -9.45
N ARG A 51 -17.10 18.33 -8.17
CA ARG A 51 -15.78 18.16 -7.57
C ARG A 51 -15.63 16.75 -7.04
N ALA A 52 -14.42 16.25 -7.17
CA ALA A 52 -13.96 15.00 -6.58
C ALA A 52 -12.49 15.19 -6.20
N PHE A 53 -11.91 14.19 -5.54
CA PHE A 53 -10.46 14.06 -5.55
C PHE A 53 -10.04 12.64 -5.90
N LEU A 54 -8.87 12.52 -6.50
CA LEU A 54 -8.26 11.25 -6.85
C LEU A 54 -7.09 11.03 -5.89
N ALA A 55 -7.22 10.04 -5.00
CA ALA A 55 -6.11 9.60 -4.17
C ALA A 55 -5.16 8.76 -5.00
N GLU A 56 -3.86 9.05 -4.94
CA GLU A 56 -2.78 8.23 -5.48
C GLU A 56 -1.88 7.80 -4.31
N ALA A 57 -1.94 6.53 -3.96
CA ALA A 57 -1.17 5.94 -2.87
C ALA A 57 -0.72 4.52 -3.26
N LEU A 58 0.54 4.16 -2.98
CA LEU A 58 1.06 2.82 -3.23
C LEU A 58 0.81 2.30 -4.68
N GLY A 59 0.92 3.19 -5.67
CA GLY A 59 0.65 2.86 -7.08
C GLY A 59 -0.81 2.54 -7.39
N SER A 60 -1.73 2.97 -6.53
CA SER A 60 -3.16 2.72 -6.61
C SER A 60 -3.93 4.03 -6.67
N PHE A 61 -5.01 4.06 -7.45
CA PHE A 61 -5.84 5.25 -7.62
C PHE A 61 -7.24 5.00 -7.10
N THR A 62 -7.75 5.89 -6.26
CA THR A 62 -9.14 5.85 -5.79
C THR A 62 -9.81 7.18 -6.07
N LEU A 63 -10.88 7.16 -6.86
CA LEU A 63 -11.67 8.37 -7.12
C LEU A 63 -12.75 8.49 -6.06
N PHE A 64 -12.73 9.61 -5.33
CA PHE A 64 -13.53 9.85 -4.14
C PHE A 64 -14.53 10.99 -4.37
N PHE A 65 -15.74 10.80 -3.85
CA PHE A 65 -16.80 11.81 -3.83
C PHE A 65 -17.29 12.00 -2.39
N GLU A 66 -17.65 13.25 -2.06
CA GLU A 66 -18.16 13.60 -0.74
C GLU A 66 -19.48 12.88 -0.43
N ARG A 67 -19.67 12.49 0.83
CA ARG A 67 -20.87 11.85 1.37
C ARG A 67 -21.24 12.47 2.73
N PRO A 68 -22.54 12.47 3.10
CA PRO A 68 -22.95 13.03 4.37
C PRO A 68 -22.51 12.17 5.56
N THR A 69 -22.13 12.85 6.64
CA THR A 69 -21.95 12.35 8.01
C THR A 69 -20.79 11.37 8.22
N ALA A 70 -19.90 11.72 9.16
CA ALA A 70 -18.81 10.86 9.62
C ALA A 70 -19.03 10.38 11.06
N PRO A 71 -18.61 9.15 11.42
CA PRO A 71 -18.41 8.80 12.82
C PRO A 71 -17.32 9.70 13.46
N PRO A 72 -17.41 10.00 14.76
CA PRO A 72 -16.34 10.73 15.47
C PRO A 72 -15.05 9.90 15.47
N PHE A 73 -13.90 10.59 15.44
CA PHE A 73 -12.59 9.95 15.34
C PHE A 73 -12.39 8.94 16.47
N GLU A 74 -12.77 9.31 17.69
CA GLU A 74 -12.63 8.52 18.91
C GLU A 74 -13.44 7.21 18.90
N ALA A 75 -14.46 7.09 18.04
CA ALA A 75 -15.25 5.87 17.90
C ALA A 75 -14.65 4.84 16.92
N LEU A 76 -13.60 5.20 16.18
CA LEU A 76 -13.02 4.32 15.17
C LEU A 76 -11.98 3.38 15.78
N VAL A 77 -12.10 2.08 15.57
CA VAL A 77 -11.10 1.10 16.03
C VAL A 77 -10.59 0.34 14.81
N VAL A 78 -9.28 0.38 14.58
CA VAL A 78 -8.62 -0.31 13.46
C VAL A 78 -9.01 -1.79 13.44
N GLY A 79 -9.28 -2.33 12.26
CA GLY A 79 -9.76 -3.69 12.06
C GLY A 79 -11.22 -3.94 12.47
N SER A 80 -11.90 -2.96 13.07
CA SER A 80 -13.29 -3.10 13.49
C SER A 80 -14.27 -2.62 12.42
N PRO A 81 -15.44 -3.26 12.30
CA PRO A 81 -16.50 -2.77 11.44
C PRO A 81 -17.16 -1.51 12.01
N VAL A 82 -17.68 -0.66 11.13
CA VAL A 82 -18.55 0.47 11.45
C VAL A 82 -19.98 0.24 10.90
N PRO A 83 -21.01 0.92 11.43
CA PRO A 83 -22.41 0.67 11.03
C PRO A 83 -22.71 0.79 9.53
N SER A 84 -21.88 1.53 8.78
CA SER A 84 -21.98 1.67 7.32
C SER A 84 -21.50 0.43 6.54
N GLY A 85 -21.05 -0.64 7.21
CA GLY A 85 -20.56 -1.86 6.55
C GLY A 85 -19.10 -1.79 6.10
N PHE A 86 -18.39 -0.71 6.44
CA PHE A 86 -16.96 -0.58 6.25
C PHE A 86 -16.19 -1.16 7.43
N ILE A 87 -14.92 -1.50 7.21
CA ILE A 87 -13.93 -1.82 8.23
C ILE A 87 -12.91 -0.68 8.28
N VAL A 88 -12.52 -0.25 9.49
CA VAL A 88 -11.48 0.75 9.69
C VAL A 88 -10.13 0.15 9.32
N VAL A 89 -9.48 0.71 8.30
CA VAL A 89 -8.19 0.27 7.77
C VAL A 89 -7.05 0.99 8.46
N GLU A 90 -7.15 2.31 8.54
CA GLU A 90 -6.11 3.15 9.11
C GLU A 90 -6.77 4.33 9.82
N ARG A 91 -6.16 4.82 10.90
CA ARG A 91 -6.48 6.12 11.49
C ARG A 91 -5.22 6.76 12.02
N GLY A 92 -5.12 8.08 11.91
CA GLY A 92 -3.94 8.79 12.39
C GLY A 92 -4.01 10.29 12.14
N ALA A 93 -2.86 10.94 12.22
CA ALA A 93 -2.70 12.31 11.78
C ALA A 93 -1.78 12.40 10.55
N ALA A 94 -2.01 13.44 9.76
CA ALA A 94 -1.31 13.68 8.51
C ALA A 94 -0.99 15.16 8.33
N LYS A 95 0.00 15.43 7.47
CA LYS A 95 0.43 16.78 7.08
C LYS A 95 0.48 16.89 5.57
N ARG A 96 -0.16 17.92 5.03
CA ARG A 96 0.05 18.39 3.66
C ARG A 96 1.45 19.00 3.59
N VAL A 97 2.38 18.29 2.95
CA VAL A 97 3.81 18.66 2.92
C VAL A 97 4.17 19.53 1.72
N ALA A 98 3.37 19.48 0.65
CA ALA A 98 3.52 20.33 -0.52
C ALA A 98 2.19 20.40 -1.30
N THR A 99 1.98 21.51 -2.03
CA THR A 99 0.79 21.72 -2.86
C THR A 99 1.18 22.37 -4.19
N TRP A 100 0.41 22.06 -5.25
CA TRP A 100 0.57 22.61 -6.59
C TRP A 100 -0.80 22.83 -7.23
N GLY A 101 -0.95 23.90 -8.02
CA GLY A 101 -2.21 24.23 -8.70
C GLY A 101 -3.32 24.63 -7.73
N GLU A 102 -4.56 24.37 -8.15
CA GLU A 102 -5.77 24.72 -7.41
C GLU A 102 -6.13 23.62 -6.39
N VAL A 103 -5.73 23.82 -5.13
CA VAL A 103 -6.10 22.92 -4.02
C VAL A 103 -7.18 23.56 -3.13
N PRO A 104 -8.09 22.76 -2.52
CA PRO A 104 -9.04 23.28 -1.54
C PRO A 104 -8.36 23.99 -0.37
N ASP A 105 -9.02 25.01 0.19
CA ASP A 105 -8.61 25.61 1.45
C ASP A 105 -8.82 24.60 2.58
N ALA A 106 -7.73 23.97 3.02
CA ALA A 106 -7.72 22.90 4.00
C ALA A 106 -6.55 23.09 4.97
N PRO A 107 -6.70 22.68 6.25
CA PRO A 107 -5.65 22.84 7.23
C PRO A 107 -4.39 22.04 6.84
N ARG A 108 -3.21 22.57 7.18
CA ARG A 108 -1.94 21.89 6.88
C ARG A 108 -1.83 20.53 7.58
N ALA A 109 -2.34 20.41 8.80
CA ALA A 109 -2.34 19.18 9.57
C ALA A 109 -3.77 18.82 9.99
N TYR A 110 -4.09 17.52 9.98
CA TYR A 110 -5.43 17.01 10.24
C TYR A 110 -5.37 15.56 10.71
N ARG A 111 -6.43 15.11 11.41
CA ARG A 111 -6.67 13.69 11.65
C ARG A 111 -7.46 13.09 10.49
N TYR A 112 -7.23 11.82 10.19
CA TYR A 112 -7.96 11.09 9.16
C TYR A 112 -8.25 9.66 9.59
N ALA A 113 -9.18 9.02 8.89
CA ALA A 113 -9.34 7.58 8.93
C ALA A 113 -9.71 7.03 7.55
N ASP A 114 -9.04 5.96 7.16
CA ASP A 114 -9.32 5.23 5.93
C ASP A 114 -10.06 3.94 6.26
N LEU A 115 -11.00 3.59 5.37
CA LEU A 115 -11.88 2.44 5.53
C LEU A 115 -12.04 1.71 4.20
N SER A 116 -12.36 0.42 4.26
CA SER A 116 -12.70 -0.39 3.08
C SER A 116 -13.88 -1.30 3.38
N SER A 117 -14.65 -1.67 2.35
CA SER A 117 -15.82 -2.53 2.46
C SER A 117 -15.67 -3.84 1.69
N ALA A 118 -16.52 -4.82 1.99
CA ALA A 118 -16.60 -6.09 1.28
C ALA A 118 -17.04 -5.94 -0.19
N ASP A 119 -17.71 -4.85 -0.53
CA ASP A 119 -18.15 -4.53 -1.90
C ASP A 119 -17.06 -3.83 -2.74
N GLY A 120 -15.85 -3.68 -2.18
CA GLY A 120 -14.71 -3.04 -2.83
C GLY A 120 -14.80 -1.51 -2.85
N GLU A 121 -15.64 -0.92 -2.01
CA GLU A 121 -15.64 0.52 -1.78
C GLU A 121 -14.54 0.89 -0.77
N ARG A 122 -14.03 2.11 -0.92
CA ARG A 122 -13.11 2.72 0.02
C ARG A 122 -13.75 4.00 0.54
N ALA A 123 -13.48 4.34 1.79
CA ALA A 123 -13.83 5.62 2.35
C ALA A 123 -12.61 6.24 3.00
N THR A 124 -12.53 7.57 2.97
CA THR A 124 -11.62 8.33 3.81
C THR A 124 -12.41 9.42 4.52
N ILE A 125 -12.08 9.65 5.78
CA ILE A 125 -12.70 10.67 6.62
C ILE A 125 -11.63 11.71 6.92
N ASP A 126 -11.82 12.94 6.44
CA ASP A 126 -11.00 14.08 6.80
C ASP A 126 -11.63 14.78 8.01
N TYR A 127 -10.99 14.69 9.18
CA TYR A 127 -11.43 15.39 10.38
C TYR A 127 -10.98 16.86 10.43
N GLY A 128 -10.20 17.32 9.45
CA GLY A 128 -9.96 18.72 9.10
C GLY A 128 -9.87 19.67 10.29
N LYS A 129 -10.62 20.79 10.21
CA LYS A 129 -10.72 21.79 11.28
C LYS A 129 -11.34 21.23 12.57
N ALA A 130 -12.16 20.17 12.49
CA ALA A 130 -12.76 19.52 13.66
C ALA A 130 -11.73 18.87 14.58
N SER A 131 -10.55 18.55 14.04
CA SER A 131 -9.44 17.96 14.79
C SER A 131 -8.46 18.97 15.40
N ALA A 132 -8.61 20.28 15.12
CA ALA A 132 -7.70 21.32 15.58
C ALA A 132 -7.86 21.61 17.10
N PRO A 133 -6.78 22.04 17.81
CA PRO A 133 -6.85 22.33 19.25
C PRO A 133 -7.93 23.35 19.65
N ASN A 134 -8.27 24.27 18.74
CA ASN A 134 -9.31 25.29 18.89
C ASN A 134 -10.43 25.12 17.86
N ALA A 135 -10.75 23.88 17.49
CA ALA A 135 -11.81 23.58 16.53
C ALA A 135 -13.11 24.27 16.94
N GLU A 136 -13.74 24.98 16.00
CA GLU A 136 -15.12 25.42 16.20
C GLU A 136 -16.00 24.20 16.47
N ARG A 137 -16.89 24.31 17.47
CA ARG A 137 -17.77 23.21 17.90
C ARG A 137 -18.70 22.71 16.78
N THR A 138 -18.79 23.46 15.68
CA THR A 138 -19.61 23.22 14.48
C THR A 138 -18.83 22.61 13.32
N ALA A 139 -17.49 22.49 13.40
CA ALA A 139 -16.70 21.87 12.34
C ALA A 139 -17.03 20.37 12.27
N ALA A 140 -17.71 19.96 11.21
CA ALA A 140 -18.01 18.54 10.96
C ALA A 140 -16.86 17.89 10.17
N PRO A 141 -16.55 16.61 10.42
CA PRO A 141 -15.67 15.85 9.55
C PRO A 141 -16.33 15.65 8.18
N VAL A 142 -15.53 15.53 7.14
CA VAL A 142 -16.01 15.25 5.79
C VAL A 142 -15.69 13.79 5.44
N VAL A 143 -16.69 13.03 4.98
CA VAL A 143 -16.49 11.67 4.48
C VAL A 143 -16.44 11.70 2.98
N PHE A 144 -15.49 10.96 2.42
CA PHE A 144 -15.43 10.69 1.02
C PHE A 144 -15.52 9.19 0.77
N VAL A 145 -16.38 8.79 -0.15
CA VAL A 145 -16.55 7.39 -0.55
C VAL A 145 -16.22 7.25 -2.03
N GLY A 146 -15.48 6.21 -2.37
CA GLY A 146 -14.92 6.02 -3.68
C GLY A 146 -14.67 4.56 -4.00
N ARG A 147 -14.17 4.34 -5.20
CA ARG A 147 -13.71 3.02 -5.67
C ARG A 147 -12.35 3.15 -6.31
N ARG A 148 -11.58 2.08 -6.24
CA ARG A 148 -10.34 1.96 -6.98
C ARG A 148 -10.63 2.07 -8.48
N VAL A 149 -9.82 2.83 -9.18
CA VAL A 149 -9.88 3.05 -10.63
C VAL A 149 -8.50 2.81 -11.24
N ARG A 150 -8.46 2.48 -12.53
CA ARG A 150 -7.23 2.51 -13.32
C ARG A 150 -7.13 3.85 -14.05
N LEU A 151 -5.91 4.26 -14.39
CA LEU A 151 -5.69 5.44 -15.22
C LEU A 151 -6.45 5.34 -16.55
N SER A 152 -6.47 4.16 -17.17
CA SER A 152 -7.23 3.89 -18.39
C SER A 152 -8.74 4.05 -18.22
N ASP A 153 -9.30 3.71 -17.06
CA ASP A 153 -10.73 3.92 -16.76
C ASP A 153 -11.08 5.41 -16.70
N LEU A 154 -10.09 6.25 -16.41
CA LEU A 154 -10.19 7.70 -16.36
C LEU A 154 -9.72 8.39 -17.65
N ALA A 155 -9.34 7.64 -18.69
CA ALA A 155 -8.67 8.15 -19.90
C ALA A 155 -7.40 8.98 -19.60
N LEU A 156 -6.76 8.74 -18.46
CA LEU A 156 -5.48 9.32 -18.07
C LEU A 156 -4.32 8.45 -18.52
N ARG A 157 -3.13 9.06 -18.62
CA ARG A 157 -1.87 8.38 -18.88
C ARG A 157 -0.87 8.74 -17.78
N ALA A 158 -0.01 7.77 -17.45
CA ALA A 158 1.15 8.06 -16.62
C ALA A 158 2.12 8.97 -17.39
N ARG A 159 2.76 9.89 -16.68
CA ARG A 159 3.87 10.70 -17.23
C ARG A 159 5.06 9.81 -17.57
N ASP A 160 5.88 10.25 -18.53
CA ASP A 160 7.08 9.49 -18.93
C ASP A 160 8.16 9.44 -17.83
N ALA A 161 8.24 10.49 -17.01
CA ALA A 161 9.20 10.56 -15.92
C ALA A 161 8.85 9.59 -14.79
N ARG A 162 9.81 8.74 -14.39
CA ARG A 162 9.64 7.81 -13.27
C ARG A 162 9.22 8.55 -11.99
N PRO A 163 8.27 8.02 -11.19
CA PRO A 163 8.06 8.52 -9.84
C PRO A 163 9.31 8.28 -8.97
N ARG A 164 9.47 9.12 -7.94
CA ARG A 164 10.44 8.91 -6.85
C ARG A 164 9.69 8.55 -5.59
N PHE A 165 10.25 7.63 -4.81
CA PHE A 165 9.73 7.28 -3.49
C PHE A 165 10.68 7.76 -2.39
N LEU A 166 10.39 7.42 -1.13
CA LEU A 166 11.20 7.85 0.00
C LEU A 166 12.52 7.07 0.03
N PRO A 167 13.68 7.72 0.24
CA PRO A 167 14.92 6.99 0.38
C PRO A 167 14.89 6.11 1.63
N ALA A 168 15.38 4.88 1.50
CA ALA A 168 15.63 4.03 2.66
C ALA A 168 16.64 4.67 3.62
N PRO A 169 16.55 4.41 4.94
CA PRO A 169 17.47 4.95 5.92
C PRO A 169 18.92 4.50 5.64
N ALA A 170 19.88 5.38 5.88
CA ALA A 170 21.29 5.04 5.76
C ALA A 170 21.68 4.02 6.86
N ALA A 171 21.86 2.76 6.46
CA ALA A 171 22.24 1.68 7.37
C ALA A 171 23.23 0.72 6.70
N LYS A 172 24.18 0.20 7.49
CA LYS A 172 25.12 -0.82 7.03
C LYS A 172 24.39 -2.14 6.85
N ALA A 173 24.59 -2.79 5.70
CA ALA A 173 24.02 -4.12 5.45
C ALA A 173 24.52 -5.15 6.49
N PRO A 174 23.67 -6.06 6.97
CA PRO A 174 24.07 -7.16 7.83
C PRO A 174 25.17 -8.01 7.18
N LYS A 175 26.12 -8.49 7.99
CA LYS A 175 27.21 -9.35 7.50
C LYS A 175 26.63 -10.65 6.94
N GLY A 176 27.02 -11.00 5.71
CA GLY A 176 26.59 -12.23 5.06
C GLY A 176 25.23 -12.15 4.36
N LEU A 177 24.57 -10.98 4.36
CA LEU A 177 23.38 -10.77 3.54
C LEU A 177 23.73 -10.89 2.06
N ALA A 178 23.13 -11.85 1.37
CA ALA A 178 23.30 -12.06 -0.06
C ALA A 178 22.03 -11.59 -0.79
N LEU A 179 22.15 -10.50 -1.54
CA LEU A 179 21.06 -10.02 -2.40
C LEU A 179 21.04 -10.81 -3.70
N HIS A 180 19.84 -11.07 -4.21
CA HIS A 180 19.61 -11.88 -5.41
C HIS A 180 19.18 -11.04 -6.62
N LEU A 181 18.59 -9.88 -6.34
CA LEU A 181 18.28 -8.82 -7.30
C LEU A 181 18.86 -7.51 -6.76
N ASP A 182 19.18 -6.60 -7.67
CA ASP A 182 19.72 -5.28 -7.35
C ASP A 182 18.65 -4.20 -7.52
N VAL A 183 18.78 -3.10 -6.76
CA VAL A 183 17.97 -1.91 -7.02
C VAL A 183 18.22 -1.45 -8.45
N GLY A 184 17.14 -1.40 -9.23
CA GLY A 184 17.15 -1.03 -10.63
C GLY A 184 17.15 -2.18 -11.61
N ASP A 185 17.21 -3.43 -11.15
CA ASP A 185 16.88 -4.58 -11.98
C ASP A 185 15.45 -4.43 -12.52
N GLU A 186 15.23 -4.89 -13.75
CA GLU A 186 13.93 -4.91 -14.39
C GLU A 186 13.58 -6.33 -14.80
N GLY A 187 12.31 -6.70 -14.62
CA GLY A 187 11.87 -8.05 -14.93
C GLY A 187 10.43 -8.11 -15.42
N ASN A 188 10.17 -9.09 -16.28
CA ASN A 188 8.85 -9.39 -16.82
C ASN A 188 8.21 -10.52 -16.00
N LEU A 189 7.35 -10.14 -15.06
CA LEU A 189 6.58 -11.05 -14.21
C LEU A 189 5.19 -11.29 -14.81
N SER A 190 4.46 -12.27 -14.28
CA SER A 190 3.07 -12.55 -14.70
C SER A 190 2.13 -11.35 -14.52
N ALA A 191 2.44 -10.46 -13.57
CA ALA A 191 1.65 -9.26 -13.29
C ALA A 191 2.04 -8.05 -14.15
N GLY A 192 3.11 -8.11 -14.96
CA GLY A 192 3.61 -6.97 -15.73
C GLY A 192 5.14 -6.84 -15.71
N ARG A 193 5.63 -5.75 -16.33
CA ARG A 193 7.06 -5.38 -16.31
C ARG A 193 7.33 -4.46 -15.14
N PHE A 194 8.17 -4.90 -14.22
CA PHE A 194 8.49 -4.17 -12.99
C PHE A 194 9.96 -3.82 -12.89
N ARG A 195 10.25 -2.75 -12.16
CA ARG A 195 11.59 -2.37 -11.71
C ARG A 195 11.71 -2.55 -10.21
N VAL A 196 12.81 -3.12 -9.73
CA VAL A 196 13.19 -3.13 -8.31
C VAL A 196 13.52 -1.69 -7.90
N ILE A 197 12.77 -1.11 -6.98
CA ILE A 197 13.00 0.24 -6.47
C ILE A 197 13.64 0.26 -5.10
N GLY A 198 13.39 -0.76 -4.28
CA GLY A 198 13.92 -0.87 -2.92
C GLY A 198 14.00 -2.32 -2.48
N ILE A 199 14.79 -2.55 -1.43
CA ILE A 199 15.00 -3.87 -0.85
C ILE A 199 14.94 -3.72 0.66
N MET A 200 14.23 -4.62 1.33
CA MET A 200 14.19 -4.73 2.79
C MET A 200 14.67 -6.11 3.21
N HIS A 201 15.46 -6.17 4.28
CA HIS A 201 15.77 -7.39 5.01
C HIS A 201 15.01 -7.34 6.33
N ARG A 202 14.23 -8.39 6.60
CA ARG A 202 13.34 -8.47 7.76
C ARG A 202 13.65 -9.72 8.57
N SER A 203 13.26 -9.68 9.84
CA SER A 203 13.34 -10.84 10.71
C SER A 203 12.10 -11.02 11.57
N ILE A 204 11.89 -12.24 12.05
CA ILE A 204 10.88 -12.59 13.05
C ILE A 204 11.52 -13.54 14.05
N ARG A 205 11.06 -13.49 15.31
CA ARG A 205 11.43 -14.47 16.33
C ARG A 205 10.23 -15.35 16.68
N ILE A 206 10.41 -16.65 16.56
CA ILE A 206 9.41 -17.67 16.91
C ILE A 206 10.10 -18.64 17.87
N GLU A 207 9.56 -18.81 19.07
CA GLU A 207 10.10 -19.73 20.09
C GLU A 207 11.61 -19.54 20.38
N GLY A 208 12.10 -18.29 20.28
CA GLY A 208 13.50 -17.94 20.52
C GLY A 208 14.41 -18.06 19.29
N GLU A 209 13.96 -18.72 18.22
CA GLU A 209 14.68 -18.81 16.96
C GLU A 209 14.41 -17.60 16.07
N ARG A 210 15.45 -17.10 15.39
CA ARG A 210 15.35 -15.97 14.46
C ARG A 210 15.30 -16.47 13.02
N TYR A 211 14.24 -16.10 12.33
CA TYR A 211 14.04 -16.35 10.91
C TYR A 211 14.16 -15.03 10.14
N THR A 212 14.70 -15.07 8.93
CA THR A 212 14.91 -13.88 8.10
C THR A 212 14.39 -14.08 6.68
N TRP A 213 14.07 -12.96 6.04
CA TRP A 213 13.67 -12.91 4.64
C TRP A 213 14.01 -11.57 4.03
N GLU A 214 14.01 -11.52 2.71
CA GLU A 214 14.15 -10.29 1.95
C GLU A 214 12.86 -9.97 1.18
N GLU A 215 12.56 -8.69 1.08
CA GLU A 215 11.45 -8.15 0.30
C GLU A 215 12.00 -7.17 -0.74
N TYR A 216 11.82 -7.49 -2.02
CA TYR A 216 12.16 -6.60 -3.13
C TYR A 216 10.90 -5.82 -3.50
N VAL A 217 10.93 -4.51 -3.27
CA VAL A 217 9.84 -3.59 -3.63
C VAL A 217 9.93 -3.31 -5.12
N LEU A 218 8.87 -3.64 -5.84
CA LEU A 218 8.74 -3.53 -7.28
C LEU A 218 7.76 -2.43 -7.64
N HIS A 219 8.04 -1.68 -8.69
CA HIS A 219 7.13 -0.66 -9.22
C HIS A 219 6.98 -0.77 -10.73
N ALA A 220 5.74 -0.63 -11.18
CA ALA A 220 5.39 -0.37 -12.56
C ALA A 220 4.40 0.82 -12.62
N PRO A 221 4.52 1.77 -13.57
CA PRO A 221 3.71 2.98 -13.59
C PRO A 221 2.19 2.75 -13.64
N THR A 222 1.75 1.66 -14.26
CA THR A 222 0.33 1.34 -14.46
C THR A 222 -0.20 0.31 -13.47
N GLU A 223 0.59 -0.72 -13.15
CA GLU A 223 0.19 -1.82 -12.27
C GLU A 223 0.42 -1.49 -10.78
N GLY A 224 1.23 -0.46 -10.51
CA GLY A 224 1.55 0.01 -9.17
C GLY A 224 2.67 -0.80 -8.52
N LEU A 225 2.55 -0.99 -7.19
CA LEU A 225 3.54 -1.72 -6.42
C LEU A 225 3.28 -3.24 -6.40
N ARG A 226 4.38 -4.00 -6.36
CA ARG A 226 4.41 -5.43 -6.03
C ARG A 226 5.61 -5.70 -5.13
N TRP A 227 5.64 -6.87 -4.52
CA TRP A 227 6.82 -7.33 -3.78
C TRP A 227 7.21 -8.72 -4.28
N LEU A 228 8.52 -8.97 -4.38
CA LEU A 228 9.03 -10.33 -4.36
C LEU A 228 9.56 -10.60 -2.95
N VAL A 229 8.98 -11.57 -2.28
CA VAL A 229 9.40 -11.99 -0.94
C VAL A 229 10.17 -13.29 -1.07
N VAL A 230 11.39 -13.35 -0.53
CA VAL A 230 12.23 -14.55 -0.55
C VAL A 230 12.67 -14.94 0.86
N SER A 231 12.50 -16.22 1.19
CA SER A 231 13.02 -16.84 2.41
C SER A 231 13.52 -18.23 2.06
N ASP A 232 14.73 -18.58 2.51
CA ASP A 232 15.38 -19.88 2.23
C ASP A 232 15.38 -20.26 0.74
N GLY A 233 15.51 -19.27 -0.15
CA GLY A 233 15.49 -19.45 -1.60
C GLY A 233 14.10 -19.69 -2.21
N HIS A 234 13.03 -19.72 -1.41
CA HIS A 234 11.65 -19.78 -1.88
C HIS A 234 11.08 -18.38 -2.11
N TRP A 235 10.46 -18.15 -3.28
CA TRP A 235 9.96 -16.84 -3.68
C TRP A 235 8.44 -16.79 -3.73
N SER A 236 7.86 -15.63 -3.40
CA SER A 236 6.46 -15.31 -3.63
C SER A 236 6.32 -13.93 -4.25
N LEU A 237 5.49 -13.81 -5.29
CA LEU A 237 5.05 -12.52 -5.82
C LEU A 237 3.82 -12.07 -5.03
N VAL A 238 3.90 -10.89 -4.41
CA VAL A 238 2.93 -10.39 -3.45
C VAL A 238 2.29 -9.10 -3.95
N GLU A 239 0.96 -9.01 -3.80
CA GLU A 239 0.15 -7.82 -4.03
C GLU A 239 -0.60 -7.39 -2.76
N THR A 240 -0.96 -6.11 -2.65
CA THR A 240 -1.80 -5.63 -1.55
C THR A 240 -3.26 -6.05 -1.72
N VAL A 241 -3.95 -6.21 -0.61
CA VAL A 241 -5.38 -6.54 -0.54
C VAL A 241 -6.07 -5.55 0.38
N GLU A 242 -7.20 -5.01 -0.07
CA GLU A 242 -8.04 -4.14 0.77
C GLU A 242 -8.60 -4.94 1.94
N PRO A 243 -8.43 -4.51 3.21
CA PRO A 243 -8.88 -5.26 4.37
C PRO A 243 -10.37 -5.63 4.36
N GLY A 244 -11.22 -4.76 3.81
CA GLY A 244 -12.66 -4.99 3.65
C GLY A 244 -13.01 -6.21 2.82
N LEU A 245 -12.12 -6.66 1.92
CA LEU A 245 -12.30 -7.85 1.07
C LEU A 245 -11.92 -9.16 1.76
N VAL A 246 -11.36 -9.10 2.98
CA VAL A 246 -10.92 -10.25 3.75
C VAL A 246 -11.86 -10.49 4.92
N THR A 247 -12.31 -11.74 5.08
CA THR A 247 -13.00 -12.17 6.29
C THR A 247 -12.09 -13.07 7.11
N GLU A 248 -11.79 -12.68 8.34
CA GLU A 248 -10.95 -13.44 9.27
C GLU A 248 -11.80 -14.03 10.40
N ASP A 249 -11.58 -15.32 10.71
CA ASP A 249 -12.21 -16.01 11.83
C ASP A 249 -11.16 -16.30 12.92
N ARG A 250 -11.00 -15.35 13.86
CA ARG A 250 -10.23 -15.48 15.11
C ARG A 250 -8.90 -16.25 14.96
N GLU A 251 -8.09 -15.88 13.98
CA GLU A 251 -6.79 -16.50 13.72
C GLU A 251 -6.83 -18.01 13.44
N LYS A 252 -7.97 -18.54 12.98
CA LYS A 252 -8.09 -19.92 12.48
C LYS A 252 -8.00 -19.96 10.97
N ARG A 253 -8.69 -19.02 10.31
CA ARG A 253 -8.77 -18.92 8.85
C ARG A 253 -8.97 -17.48 8.42
N ALA A 254 -8.50 -17.18 7.22
CA ALA A 254 -8.84 -15.96 6.50
C ALA A 254 -9.35 -16.31 5.10
N THR A 255 -10.39 -15.63 4.65
CA THR A 255 -11.04 -15.88 3.37
C THR A 255 -10.92 -14.67 2.47
N PHE A 256 -10.41 -14.89 1.27
CA PHE A 256 -10.27 -13.86 0.23
C PHE A 256 -10.64 -14.48 -1.12
N ARG A 257 -11.40 -13.76 -1.96
CA ARG A 257 -11.89 -14.24 -3.27
C ARG A 257 -12.57 -15.63 -3.19
N GLY A 258 -13.34 -15.86 -2.11
CA GLY A 258 -14.02 -17.13 -1.84
C GLY A 258 -13.10 -18.30 -1.45
N GLN A 259 -11.79 -18.07 -1.31
CA GLN A 259 -10.83 -19.10 -0.92
C GLN A 259 -10.45 -18.94 0.55
N SER A 260 -10.69 -20.00 1.33
CA SER A 260 -10.29 -20.06 2.74
C SER A 260 -8.84 -20.54 2.89
N HIS A 261 -8.03 -19.76 3.59
CA HIS A 261 -6.63 -20.00 3.91
C HIS A 261 -6.54 -20.36 5.40
N ARG A 262 -5.77 -21.38 5.75
CA ARG A 262 -5.63 -21.83 7.15
C ARG A 262 -4.52 -21.06 7.82
N PHE A 263 -4.71 -20.71 9.10
CA PHE A 263 -3.64 -20.14 9.91
C PHE A 263 -2.37 -20.98 9.81
N PHE A 264 -1.24 -20.29 9.69
CA PHE A 264 0.09 -20.89 9.60
C PHE A 264 1.00 -20.40 10.72
N SER A 265 1.24 -19.09 10.81
CA SER A 265 2.12 -18.49 11.81
C SER A 265 1.70 -17.07 12.15
N SER A 266 2.07 -16.61 13.34
CA SER A 266 1.99 -15.20 13.72
C SER A 266 3.23 -14.80 14.53
N GLY A 267 3.51 -13.51 14.58
CA GLY A 267 4.59 -12.97 15.41
C GLY A 267 4.83 -11.49 15.15
N LYS A 268 6.01 -11.00 15.53
CA LYS A 268 6.41 -9.61 15.30
C LYS A 268 7.56 -9.56 14.32
N ALA A 269 7.27 -9.15 13.09
CA ALA A 269 8.29 -8.87 12.11
C ALA A 269 9.05 -7.60 12.51
N ARG A 270 10.34 -7.55 12.23
CA ARG A 270 11.23 -6.42 12.49
C ARG A 270 12.00 -6.06 11.24
N VAL A 271 12.10 -4.76 10.95
CA VAL A 271 12.97 -4.25 9.88
C VAL A 271 14.42 -4.29 10.36
N GLU A 272 15.26 -5.04 9.67
CA GLU A 272 16.68 -5.21 10.03
C GLU A 272 17.59 -4.32 9.19
N TRP A 273 17.23 -4.12 7.93
CA TRP A 273 17.97 -3.29 6.99
C TRP A 273 17.10 -2.96 5.78
N ALA A 274 17.39 -1.85 5.10
CA ALA A 274 16.76 -1.51 3.83
C ALA A 274 17.70 -0.68 2.93
N THR A 275 17.42 -0.67 1.63
CA THR A 275 18.11 0.17 0.63
C THR A 275 17.17 0.54 -0.53
N GLY A 276 17.58 1.53 -1.33
CA GLY A 276 16.81 2.04 -2.47
C GLY A 276 15.73 3.05 -2.05
N GLU A 277 14.59 3.01 -2.74
CA GLU A 277 13.41 3.84 -2.46
C GLU A 277 12.22 2.97 -2.02
N LEU A 278 11.49 3.43 -1.00
CA LEU A 278 10.40 2.72 -0.33
C LEU A 278 9.13 3.59 -0.30
N PRO A 279 7.93 2.98 -0.28
CA PRO A 279 6.67 3.73 -0.39
C PRO A 279 6.30 4.53 0.87
N TRP A 280 6.93 4.22 2.00
CA TRP A 280 6.77 4.88 3.28
C TRP A 280 8.15 5.09 3.92
N GLU A 281 8.22 5.97 4.92
CA GLU A 281 9.42 6.18 5.72
C GLU A 281 9.67 4.97 6.60
N VAL A 282 10.74 4.24 6.30
CA VAL A 282 11.16 3.06 7.07
C VAL A 282 12.18 3.48 8.11
N ALA A 283 12.00 3.04 9.36
CA ALA A 283 13.05 3.08 10.37
C ALA A 283 13.57 1.67 10.67
N ILE A 284 14.90 1.58 10.87
CA ILE A 284 15.52 0.32 11.24
C ILE A 284 15.11 -0.04 12.67
N GLY A 285 14.54 -1.23 12.81
CA GLY A 285 14.00 -1.74 14.06
C GLY A 285 12.52 -1.56 14.24
N ASP A 286 11.82 -0.94 13.29
CA ASP A 286 10.35 -0.93 13.24
C ASP A 286 9.81 -2.35 13.35
N GLN A 287 8.73 -2.50 14.10
CA GLN A 287 8.07 -3.77 14.33
C GLN A 287 6.60 -3.71 13.98
N THR A 288 6.12 -4.74 13.31
CA THR A 288 4.71 -4.92 12.95
C THR A 288 4.26 -6.32 13.34
N SER A 289 3.03 -6.44 13.85
CA SER A 289 2.46 -7.76 14.14
C SER A 289 2.04 -8.40 12.83
N THR A 290 2.43 -9.65 12.60
CA THR A 290 2.10 -10.41 11.39
C THR A 290 1.24 -11.62 11.73
N CYS A 291 0.34 -11.99 10.82
CA CYS A 291 -0.41 -13.23 10.87
C CYS A 291 -0.59 -13.79 9.45
N ASP A 292 -0.09 -15.00 9.21
CA ASP A 292 -0.02 -15.64 7.91
C ASP A 292 -1.01 -16.79 7.80
N TYR A 293 -1.71 -16.84 6.66
CA TYR A 293 -2.67 -17.86 6.32
C TYR A 293 -2.34 -18.50 4.98
N VAL A 294 -2.32 -19.82 4.91
CA VAL A 294 -1.82 -20.55 3.75
C VAL A 294 -2.91 -21.40 3.09
N ARG A 295 -2.94 -21.33 1.76
CA ARG A 295 -3.60 -22.26 0.84
C ARG A 295 -2.74 -22.33 -0.43
N ALA A 296 -1.71 -23.18 -0.41
CA ALA A 296 -0.76 -23.32 -1.51
C ALA A 296 -1.48 -23.38 -2.90
N PRO A 297 -1.01 -22.63 -3.92
CA PRO A 297 0.21 -21.84 -3.98
C PRO A 297 0.16 -20.47 -3.28
N HIS A 298 -0.90 -20.17 -2.53
CA HIS A 298 -1.18 -18.83 -2.03
C HIS A 298 -0.94 -18.68 -0.53
N MET A 299 -0.52 -17.48 -0.14
CA MET A 299 -0.41 -17.01 1.24
C MET A 299 -1.14 -15.69 1.35
N LEU A 300 -1.99 -15.55 2.37
CA LEU A 300 -2.61 -14.29 2.74
C LEU A 300 -1.99 -13.85 4.06
N SER A 301 -1.44 -12.65 4.11
CA SER A 301 -0.69 -12.14 5.26
C SER A 301 -1.33 -10.85 5.75
N ARG A 302 -1.61 -10.79 7.05
CA ARG A 302 -2.06 -9.58 7.75
C ARG A 302 -0.87 -8.96 8.46
N GLU A 303 -0.69 -7.66 8.28
CA GLU A 303 0.15 -6.82 9.12
C GLU A 303 -0.73 -5.86 9.92
N SER A 304 -0.47 -5.69 11.21
CA SER A 304 -1.26 -4.78 12.06
C SER A 304 -0.44 -4.05 13.13
N SER A 305 -0.89 -2.82 13.39
CA SER A 305 -0.47 -1.95 14.48
C SER A 305 -1.70 -1.42 15.24
N ALA A 306 -1.50 -0.45 16.14
CA ALA A 306 -2.62 0.25 16.77
C ALA A 306 -3.39 1.15 15.78
N ASP A 307 -2.70 1.61 14.73
CA ASP A 307 -3.15 2.68 13.84
C ASP A 307 -3.50 2.19 12.42
N GLU A 308 -3.04 1.00 12.03
CA GLU A 308 -3.24 0.45 10.68
C GLU A 308 -3.39 -1.08 10.67
N ILE A 309 -4.21 -1.58 9.75
CA ILE A 309 -4.26 -2.99 9.33
C ILE A 309 -4.07 -3.06 7.81
N THR A 310 -3.10 -3.87 7.38
CA THR A 310 -2.87 -4.15 5.96
C THR A 310 -2.98 -5.65 5.70
N TRP A 311 -3.40 -5.98 4.48
CA TRP A 311 -3.42 -7.35 4.00
C TRP A 311 -2.64 -7.45 2.69
N SER A 312 -1.99 -8.58 2.48
CA SER A 312 -1.30 -8.90 1.23
C SER A 312 -1.56 -10.34 0.81
N TYR A 313 -1.48 -10.58 -0.50
CA TYR A 313 -1.70 -11.87 -1.13
C TYR A 313 -0.49 -12.28 -1.96
N GLY A 314 0.22 -13.29 -1.47
CA GLY A 314 1.40 -13.87 -2.09
C GLY A 314 1.08 -15.12 -2.90
N THR A 315 1.63 -15.21 -4.10
CA THR A 315 1.61 -16.42 -4.93
C THR A 315 3.02 -16.97 -5.06
N TYR A 316 3.20 -18.23 -4.65
CA TYR A 316 4.47 -18.94 -4.76
C TYR A 316 4.97 -18.88 -6.21
N THR A 317 6.17 -18.35 -6.40
CA THR A 317 6.79 -18.16 -7.70
C THR A 317 8.09 -18.96 -7.72
N PRO A 318 8.21 -20.00 -8.55
CA PRO A 318 9.43 -20.81 -8.61
C PRO A 318 10.70 -19.97 -8.88
N PRO A 319 11.86 -20.28 -8.27
CA PRO A 319 13.09 -19.50 -8.45
C PRO A 319 13.54 -19.40 -9.91
N ASP A 320 13.31 -20.44 -10.72
CA ASP A 320 13.62 -20.43 -12.15
C ASP A 320 12.73 -19.44 -12.92
N ALA A 321 11.48 -19.25 -12.51
CA ALA A 321 10.60 -18.25 -13.08
C ALA A 321 11.07 -16.84 -12.75
N VAL A 322 11.50 -16.58 -11.51
CA VAL A 322 12.10 -15.30 -11.11
C VAL A 322 13.42 -15.06 -11.86
N ALA A 323 14.30 -16.05 -11.92
CA ALA A 323 15.57 -15.95 -12.64
C ALA A 323 15.36 -15.58 -14.11
N ARG A 324 14.45 -16.27 -14.80
CA ARG A 324 14.08 -15.95 -16.19
C ARG A 324 13.51 -14.55 -16.32
N ALA A 325 12.60 -14.15 -15.42
CA ALA A 325 11.94 -12.84 -15.49
C ALA A 325 12.93 -11.68 -15.42
N PHE A 326 13.99 -11.80 -14.61
CA PHE A 326 15.00 -10.76 -14.38
C PHE A 326 16.33 -11.02 -15.10
N GLY A 327 16.37 -11.97 -16.03
CA GLY A 327 17.58 -12.28 -16.81
C GLY A 327 18.77 -12.79 -15.98
N LYS A 328 18.52 -13.39 -14.80
CA LYS A 328 19.57 -13.98 -13.96
C LYS A 328 19.87 -15.40 -14.43
N ARG A 329 21.15 -15.78 -14.44
CA ARG A 329 21.60 -17.13 -14.87
C ARG A 329 20.98 -18.23 -14.02
N ALA A 330 20.97 -18.04 -12.70
CA ALA A 330 20.36 -18.92 -11.72
C ALA A 330 20.16 -18.15 -10.41
N LEU A 331 19.18 -18.59 -9.61
CA LEU A 331 18.99 -18.19 -8.23
C LEU A 331 19.33 -19.36 -7.29
N PRO A 332 19.59 -19.10 -5.99
CA PRO A 332 19.86 -20.17 -5.04
C PRO A 332 18.78 -21.26 -5.06
N LYS A 333 19.20 -22.51 -4.91
CA LYS A 333 18.26 -23.62 -4.76
C LYS A 333 17.51 -23.45 -3.43
N PRO A 334 16.18 -23.61 -3.40
CA PRO A 334 15.44 -23.52 -2.15
C PRO A 334 15.86 -24.60 -1.15
N SER A 335 15.84 -24.26 0.13
CA SER A 335 16.06 -25.18 1.24
C SER A 335 14.73 -25.47 1.95
N GLY A 336 14.50 -26.73 2.30
CA GLY A 336 13.27 -27.13 2.98
C GLY A 336 12.02 -26.97 2.11
N ARG A 337 10.91 -26.56 2.73
CA ARG A 337 9.61 -26.38 2.07
C ARG A 337 8.97 -25.07 2.53
N ALA A 338 8.74 -24.16 1.59
CA ALA A 338 8.02 -22.92 1.88
C ALA A 338 6.56 -23.18 2.31
N PRO A 339 5.97 -22.29 3.13
CA PRO A 339 4.60 -22.45 3.62
C PRO A 339 3.58 -22.63 2.49
N ASN A 340 3.63 -21.76 1.48
CA ASN A 340 2.74 -21.78 0.33
C ASN A 340 3.28 -22.58 -0.87
N GLN A 341 4.36 -23.35 -0.73
CA GLN A 341 4.85 -24.18 -1.82
C GLN A 341 3.85 -25.31 -2.15
N PRO A 342 3.38 -25.43 -3.41
CA PRO A 342 2.55 -26.55 -3.83
C PRO A 342 3.21 -27.90 -3.51
N LYS A 343 2.40 -28.91 -3.16
CA LYS A 343 2.92 -30.28 -3.16
C LYS A 343 3.29 -30.64 -4.61
N GLY A 344 4.49 -31.18 -4.81
CA GLY A 344 4.82 -31.81 -6.09
C GLY A 344 3.74 -32.85 -6.42
N ARG A 345 3.41 -32.98 -7.71
CA ARG A 345 2.58 -34.10 -8.17
C ARG A 345 3.31 -35.41 -7.99
#